data_AF-A0A8S9YNJ9-F1
#
_entry.id   AF-A0A8S9YNJ9-F1
#
_cell.length_a   1.000
_cell.length_b   1.000
_cell.length_c   1.000
_cell.angle_alpha   90.00
_cell.angle_beta   90.00
_cell.angle_gamma   90.00
#
_symmetry.space_group_name_H-M   'P 1'
#
loop_
_entity.id
_entity.type
_entity.pdbx_description
1 polymer ?
#
loop_
_entity_poly.entity_id
_entity_poly.type
_entity_poly.pdbx_seq_one_letter_code
_entity_poly.pdbx_strand_id
1 'polypeptide(L)'
;MDNAASNITHGTDANLRTLDETTDKLFREYYVAWGGQEAITEAEIEQLPEFFHRVPLDHEIMPQKLREDARATLLEKRSHELLENEELQSLWSVLEIAGVKYISYENFKKAAQEASPKAKMYFTASTYAKLVHPDDKLSRVDILSFFNYVMKKVWMQQTRIGISLYDVTGEGYLREVDLENYILELIPSLCQLSHLERSFQTFYVCTAVRKFFFFLDPMHLGRVRIMDILASGFLDCMLELRESQTTEEQLANNWFSHQSAMRIYGSYLQLDEDRNGMLTRAELSRYGNGTLTDAFLDRVFQECITYDGEMDYKAYLDFVLAMENKREPQALAYLFRILDIGGRGRLDGITLRHFYDSMEEKLLAAGNLSPGFNDIQNEIFDMVEPVNPNYITLNDLIRCGKADTIISLLIDLQGFWSHENREMFMTELPDEAEL
;
A
#
# COMPACT_ATOMS: atom_id res chain seq x y z
N MET A 1 -5.92 -28.55 45.86
CA MET A 1 -5.39 -27.44 46.65
C MET A 1 -4.53 -26.62 45.70
N ASP A 2 -5.10 -25.46 45.38
CA ASP A 2 -4.55 -24.24 44.77
C ASP A 2 -3.88 -24.28 43.38
N ASN A 3 -4.64 -23.70 42.45
CA ASN A 3 -4.29 -23.20 41.13
C ASN A 3 -3.25 -22.08 41.20
N ALA A 4 -2.27 -22.10 40.29
CA ALA A 4 -1.54 -20.91 39.85
C ALA A 4 -1.74 -20.75 38.34
N ALA A 5 -2.92 -20.23 37.97
CA ALA A 5 -3.14 -19.64 36.67
C ALA A 5 -2.80 -18.15 36.77
N SER A 6 -1.71 -17.73 36.12
CA SER A 6 -1.32 -16.33 36.01
C SER A 6 -2.26 -15.60 35.06
N ASN A 7 -3.28 -14.97 35.63
CA ASN A 7 -4.12 -13.99 34.93
C ASN A 7 -3.30 -12.76 34.58
N ILE A 8 -3.10 -12.55 33.28
CA ILE A 8 -2.83 -11.24 32.68
C ILE A 8 -4.04 -10.37 33.03
N THR A 9 -3.87 -9.49 34.02
CA THR A 9 -4.92 -8.58 34.47
C THR A 9 -4.87 -7.32 33.61
N HIS A 10 -6.02 -7.02 33.01
CA HIS A 10 -6.35 -5.74 32.37
C HIS A 10 -5.78 -4.57 33.16
N GLY A 11 -4.94 -3.76 32.50
CA GLY A 11 -4.58 -2.43 32.99
C GLY A 11 -5.85 -1.63 33.21
N THR A 12 -6.11 -1.30 34.47
CA THR A 12 -7.27 -0.53 34.89
C THR A 12 -7.14 0.93 34.44
N ASP A 13 -8.26 1.54 34.05
CA ASP A 13 -8.43 2.96 33.68
C ASP A 13 -7.74 3.95 34.64
N ALA A 14 -7.53 3.55 35.90
CA ALA A 14 -6.85 4.35 36.92
C ALA A 14 -5.36 4.58 36.61
N ASN A 15 -4.66 3.59 36.06
CA ASN A 15 -3.23 3.71 35.75
C ASN A 15 -2.96 4.57 34.51
N LEU A 16 -3.88 4.57 33.54
CA LEU A 16 -3.82 5.47 32.38
C LEU A 16 -4.05 6.92 32.78
N ARG A 17 -5.04 7.20 33.66
CA ARG A 17 -5.31 8.56 34.15
C ARG A 17 -4.12 9.16 34.92
N THR A 18 -3.46 8.38 35.76
CA THR A 18 -2.28 8.86 36.49
C THR A 18 -1.08 9.15 35.59
N LEU A 19 -0.95 8.42 34.47
CA LEU A 19 0.10 8.66 33.49
C LEU A 19 -0.17 9.95 32.72
N ASP A 20 -1.43 10.14 32.29
CA ASP A 20 -1.91 11.30 31.55
C ASP A 20 -1.73 12.60 32.35
N GLU A 21 -2.05 12.58 33.65
CA GLU A 21 -1.83 13.69 34.58
C GLU A 21 -0.35 14.06 34.73
N THR A 22 0.55 13.07 34.75
CA THR A 22 2.00 13.32 34.83
C THR A 22 2.58 13.87 33.54
N THR A 23 2.12 13.41 32.38
CA THR A 23 2.55 13.93 31.07
C THR A 23 2.06 15.34 30.81
N ASP A 24 0.81 15.64 31.19
CA ASP A 24 0.25 16.99 31.07
C ASP A 24 1.00 18.00 31.93
N LYS A 25 1.39 17.59 33.15
CA LYS A 25 2.20 18.43 34.02
C LYS A 25 3.58 18.71 33.41
N LEU A 26 4.24 17.67 32.89
CA LEU A 26 5.55 17.81 32.26
C LEU A 26 5.49 18.69 31.01
N PHE A 27 4.46 18.53 30.18
CA PHE A 27 4.22 19.35 29.00
C PHE A 27 4.05 20.83 29.38
N ARG A 28 3.24 21.13 30.39
CA ARG A 28 3.04 22.52 30.88
C ARG A 28 4.34 23.12 31.38
N GLU A 29 5.14 22.38 32.13
CA GLU A 29 6.44 22.84 32.63
C GLU A 29 7.38 23.24 31.47
N TYR A 30 7.48 22.41 30.43
CA TYR A 30 8.32 22.72 29.26
C TYR A 30 7.74 23.84 28.38
N TYR A 31 6.42 23.88 28.18
CA TYR A 31 5.74 24.91 27.41
C TYR A 31 5.99 26.31 28.00
N VAL A 32 5.85 26.45 29.32
CA VAL A 32 6.12 27.69 30.04
C VAL A 32 7.61 28.03 30.01
N ALA A 33 8.48 27.04 30.20
CA ALA A 33 9.93 27.23 30.12
C ALA A 33 10.40 27.72 28.73
N TRP A 34 9.64 27.45 27.66
CA TRP A 34 9.90 27.91 26.30
C TRP A 34 9.17 29.20 25.92
N GLY A 35 8.58 29.90 26.88
CA GLY A 35 7.93 31.20 26.67
C GLY A 35 6.44 31.12 26.32
N GLY A 36 5.81 29.96 26.50
CA GLY A 36 4.37 29.79 26.46
C GLY A 36 3.67 30.45 27.66
N GLN A 37 2.43 30.89 27.49
CA GLN A 37 1.63 31.50 28.57
C GLN A 37 1.03 30.43 29.48
N GLU A 38 1.10 30.61 30.80
CA GLU A 38 0.64 29.63 31.81
C GLU A 38 -0.86 29.33 31.78
N ALA A 39 -1.67 30.23 31.23
CA ALA A 39 -3.12 30.07 31.17
C ALA A 39 -3.68 30.74 29.91
N ILE A 40 -4.29 29.93 29.05
CA ILE A 40 -5.28 30.42 28.10
C ILE A 40 -6.48 30.88 28.93
N THR A 41 -6.88 32.15 28.81
CA THR A 41 -8.04 32.66 29.53
C THR A 41 -9.32 31.96 29.06
N GLU A 42 -10.33 31.81 29.92
CA GLU A 42 -11.64 31.24 29.50
C GLU A 42 -12.24 32.01 28.31
N ALA A 43 -11.98 33.32 28.22
CA ALA A 43 -12.37 34.16 27.09
C ALA A 43 -11.65 33.82 25.77
N GLU A 44 -10.42 33.31 25.83
CA GLU A 44 -9.68 32.82 24.66
C GLU A 44 -10.12 31.39 24.29
N ILE A 45 -10.48 30.56 25.28
CA ILE A 45 -11.07 29.23 25.04
C ILE A 45 -12.44 29.35 24.37
N GLU A 46 -13.29 30.29 24.80
CA GLU A 46 -14.58 30.58 24.15
C GLU A 46 -14.44 31.16 22.74
N GLN A 47 -13.29 31.78 22.42
CA GLN A 47 -12.98 32.25 21.06
C GLN A 47 -12.43 31.15 20.16
N LEU A 48 -11.96 30.03 20.72
CA LEU A 48 -11.48 28.90 19.93
C LEU A 48 -12.70 28.16 19.36
N PRO A 49 -12.86 28.12 18.02
CA PRO A 49 -13.93 27.34 17.43
C PRO A 49 -13.72 25.86 17.78
N GLU A 50 -14.81 25.15 18.02
CA GLU A 50 -14.75 23.71 18.24
C GLU A 50 -14.17 23.05 16.97
N PHE A 51 -12.95 22.52 17.08
CA PHE A 51 -12.21 21.94 15.94
C PHE A 51 -12.06 20.43 16.04
N PHE A 52 -12.40 19.86 17.20
CA PHE A 52 -12.31 18.42 17.46
C PHE A 52 -13.65 17.90 17.95
N HIS A 53 -14.27 17.04 17.14
CA HIS A 53 -15.45 16.29 17.54
C HIS A 53 -15.06 14.84 17.72
N ARG A 54 -15.08 14.39 18.97
CA ARG A 54 -14.77 13.01 19.33
C ARG A 54 -15.73 12.02 18.66
N VAL A 55 -15.20 10.89 18.21
CA VAL A 55 -16.03 9.75 17.78
C VAL A 55 -16.72 9.14 19.01
N PRO A 56 -18.06 8.96 19.00
CA PRO A 56 -18.76 8.34 20.11
C PRO A 56 -18.29 6.91 20.38
N LEU A 57 -18.20 6.54 21.65
CA LEU A 57 -17.83 5.19 22.07
C LEU A 57 -18.93 4.17 21.77
N ASP A 58 -18.59 2.88 21.74
CA ASP A 58 -19.51 1.77 21.40
C ASP A 58 -20.75 1.66 22.30
N HIS A 59 -20.69 2.20 23.52
CA HIS A 59 -21.83 2.23 24.43
C HIS A 59 -22.76 3.44 24.18
N GLU A 60 -22.33 4.43 23.40
CA GLU A 60 -23.05 5.67 23.11
C GLU A 60 -23.91 5.52 21.84
N ILE A 61 -24.91 4.64 21.92
CA ILE A 61 -25.73 4.20 20.77
C ILE A 61 -26.40 5.37 20.04
N MET A 62 -26.99 6.33 20.76
CA MET A 62 -27.71 7.46 20.15
C MET A 62 -26.77 8.40 19.37
N PRO A 63 -25.65 8.90 19.95
CA PRO A 63 -24.66 9.65 19.20
C PRO A 63 -24.08 8.90 18.00
N GLN A 64 -23.84 7.58 18.11
CA GLN A 64 -23.37 6.77 16.98
C GLN A 64 -24.39 6.77 15.83
N LYS A 65 -25.65 6.44 16.11
CA LYS A 65 -26.71 6.44 15.09
C LYS A 65 -26.95 7.80 14.46
N LEU A 66 -26.89 8.88 15.26
CA LEU A 66 -27.01 10.24 14.73
C LEU A 66 -25.85 10.58 13.78
N ARG A 67 -24.63 10.17 14.13
CA ARG A 67 -23.45 10.36 13.28
C ARG A 67 -23.55 9.54 11.99
N GLU A 68 -23.98 8.28 12.08
CA GLU A 68 -24.23 7.42 10.92
C GLU A 68 -25.24 8.05 9.96
N ASP A 69 -26.39 8.50 10.46
CA ASP A 69 -27.46 9.10 9.65
C ASP A 69 -27.04 10.45 9.04
N ALA A 70 -26.38 11.31 9.82
CA ALA A 70 -25.83 12.57 9.32
C ALA A 70 -24.78 12.34 8.21
N ARG A 71 -23.96 11.29 8.34
CA ARG A 71 -22.98 10.91 7.33
C ARG A 71 -23.63 10.33 6.08
N ALA A 72 -24.61 9.45 6.22
CA ALA A 72 -25.35 8.90 5.10
C ALA A 72 -26.00 10.03 4.29
N THR A 73 -26.66 10.97 4.97
CA THR A 73 -27.28 12.16 4.35
C THR A 73 -26.24 13.04 3.65
N LEU A 74 -25.07 13.23 4.27
CA LEU A 74 -23.98 14.00 3.66
C LEU A 74 -23.47 13.31 2.38
N LEU A 75 -23.23 12.01 2.42
CA LEU A 75 -22.74 11.23 1.27
C LEU A 75 -23.77 11.20 0.14
N GLU A 76 -25.06 11.05 0.46
CA GLU A 76 -26.16 11.13 -0.50
C GLU A 76 -26.21 12.51 -1.17
N LYS A 77 -26.13 13.59 -0.38
CA LYS A 77 -26.06 14.96 -0.91
C LYS A 77 -24.86 15.15 -1.83
N ARG A 78 -23.68 14.66 -1.44
CA ARG A 78 -22.47 14.72 -2.28
C ARG A 78 -22.62 13.91 -3.56
N SER A 79 -23.29 12.77 -3.50
CA SER A 79 -23.59 11.95 -4.69
C SER A 79 -24.45 12.72 -5.69
N HIS A 80 -25.49 13.41 -5.21
CA HIS A 80 -26.37 14.24 -6.05
C HIS A 80 -25.67 15.47 -6.66
N GLU A 81 -24.58 15.96 -6.06
CA GLU A 81 -23.77 17.05 -6.61
C GLU A 81 -22.93 16.60 -7.83
N LEU A 82 -22.75 15.29 -8.05
CA LEU A 82 -21.99 14.74 -9.16
C LEU A 82 -22.80 14.72 -10.46
N LEU A 83 -22.07 14.72 -11.57
CA LEU A 83 -22.65 14.64 -12.91
C LEU A 83 -23.13 13.21 -13.18
N GLU A 84 -24.37 13.10 -13.61
CA GLU A 84 -24.95 11.84 -14.09
C GLU A 84 -24.59 11.60 -15.57
N ASN A 85 -24.84 10.38 -16.06
CA ASN A 85 -24.52 10.04 -17.45
C ASN A 85 -25.21 10.97 -18.47
N GLU A 86 -26.46 11.36 -18.24
CA GLU A 86 -27.18 12.31 -19.10
C GLU A 86 -26.54 13.71 -19.10
N GLU A 87 -26.09 14.17 -17.93
CA GLU A 87 -25.42 15.47 -17.79
C GLU A 87 -24.02 15.46 -18.40
N LEU A 88 -23.32 14.32 -18.38
CA LEU A 88 -22.05 14.12 -19.08
C LEU A 88 -22.25 14.14 -20.59
N GLN A 89 -23.32 13.52 -21.12
CA GLN A 89 -23.66 13.62 -22.55
C GLN A 89 -24.00 15.07 -22.94
N SER A 90 -24.78 15.77 -22.10
CA SER A 90 -25.07 17.19 -22.31
C SER A 90 -23.79 18.04 -22.31
N LEU A 91 -22.87 17.79 -21.39
CA LEU A 91 -21.57 18.46 -21.35
C LEU A 91 -20.77 18.21 -22.65
N TRP A 92 -20.76 16.98 -23.15
CA TRP A 92 -20.10 16.66 -24.42
C TRP A 92 -20.69 17.48 -25.57
N SER A 93 -22.01 17.54 -25.70
CA SER A 93 -22.67 18.34 -26.75
C SER A 93 -22.35 19.84 -26.66
N VAL A 94 -22.29 20.41 -25.45
CA VAL A 94 -21.88 21.81 -25.24
C VAL A 94 -20.44 22.04 -25.71
N LEU A 95 -19.55 21.09 -25.46
CA LEU A 95 -18.14 21.19 -25.87
C LEU A 95 -17.97 21.07 -27.39
N GLU A 96 -18.74 20.21 -28.06
CA GLU A 96 -18.73 20.08 -29.53
C GLU A 96 -19.20 21.37 -30.24
N ILE A 97 -20.14 22.10 -29.64
CA ILE A 97 -20.58 23.40 -30.17
C ILE A 97 -19.48 24.46 -29.97
N ALA A 98 -18.75 24.38 -28.86
CA ALA A 98 -17.73 25.36 -28.51
C ALA A 98 -16.40 25.22 -29.29
N GLY A 99 -16.13 24.07 -29.90
CA GLY A 99 -14.98 23.83 -30.76
C GLY A 99 -14.94 22.43 -31.38
N VAL A 100 -14.04 22.21 -32.34
CA VAL A 100 -13.93 20.93 -33.07
C VAL A 100 -12.99 19.94 -32.38
N LYS A 101 -11.74 20.35 -32.19
CA LYS A 101 -10.71 19.56 -31.47
C LYS A 101 -10.20 20.32 -30.25
N TYR A 102 -10.06 21.63 -30.40
CA TYR A 102 -9.51 22.51 -29.38
C TYR A 102 -10.53 23.60 -29.01
N ILE A 103 -10.47 24.04 -27.76
CA ILE A 103 -11.29 25.13 -27.23
C ILE A 103 -10.39 26.27 -26.72
N SER A 104 -10.66 27.49 -27.20
CA SER A 104 -10.02 28.70 -26.69
C SER A 104 -10.60 29.08 -25.32
N TYR A 105 -9.89 29.90 -24.54
CA TYR A 105 -10.39 30.30 -23.23
C TYR A 105 -11.69 31.11 -23.31
N GLU A 106 -11.88 31.87 -24.40
CA GLU A 106 -13.12 32.61 -24.63
C GLU A 106 -14.31 31.67 -24.90
N ASN A 107 -14.13 30.67 -25.75
CA ASN A 107 -15.15 29.65 -26.01
C ASN A 107 -15.38 28.76 -24.78
N PHE A 108 -14.35 28.50 -23.98
CA PHE A 108 -14.45 27.79 -22.71
C PHE A 108 -15.35 28.54 -21.72
N LYS A 109 -15.27 29.87 -21.66
CA LYS A 109 -16.20 30.69 -20.86
C LYS A 109 -17.63 30.66 -21.40
N LYS A 110 -17.82 30.66 -22.73
CA LYS A 110 -19.15 30.56 -23.36
C LYS A 110 -19.78 29.19 -23.07
N ALA A 111 -19.01 28.10 -23.25
CA ALA A 111 -19.41 26.75 -22.88
C ALA A 111 -19.81 26.65 -21.40
N ALA A 112 -19.08 27.31 -20.49
CA ALA A 112 -19.42 27.36 -19.07
C ALA A 112 -20.75 28.07 -18.75
N GLN A 113 -21.25 28.93 -19.64
CA GLN A 113 -22.55 29.60 -19.49
C GLN A 113 -23.71 28.72 -19.94
N GLU A 114 -23.48 27.84 -20.93
CA GLU A 114 -24.48 26.90 -21.44
C GLU A 114 -24.47 25.55 -20.71
N ALA A 115 -23.38 25.21 -20.03
CA ALA A 115 -23.25 24.01 -19.23
C ALA A 115 -24.23 23.98 -18.04
N SER A 116 -24.61 22.78 -17.61
CA SER A 116 -25.46 22.60 -16.43
C SER A 116 -24.83 23.20 -15.16
N PRO A 117 -25.63 23.55 -14.13
CA PRO A 117 -25.10 24.10 -12.87
C PRO A 117 -24.02 23.22 -12.24
N LYS A 118 -24.18 21.89 -12.31
CA LYS A 118 -23.18 20.94 -11.83
C LYS A 118 -21.92 20.97 -12.70
N ALA A 119 -22.05 20.95 -14.03
CA ALA A 119 -20.91 20.93 -14.93
C ALA A 119 -20.07 22.22 -14.87
N LYS A 120 -20.72 23.35 -14.58
CA LYS A 120 -20.08 24.67 -14.45
C LYS A 120 -18.94 24.70 -13.43
N MET A 121 -18.99 23.88 -12.38
CA MET A 121 -17.94 23.83 -11.35
C MET A 121 -16.57 23.38 -11.89
N TYR A 122 -16.54 22.70 -13.04
CA TYR A 122 -15.30 22.23 -13.67
C TYR A 122 -14.66 23.29 -14.58
N PHE A 123 -15.42 24.30 -15.01
CA PHE A 123 -14.98 25.37 -15.89
C PHE A 123 -14.24 26.49 -15.14
N THR A 124 -13.13 26.16 -14.49
CA THR A 124 -12.30 27.14 -13.77
C THR A 124 -11.09 27.56 -14.60
N ALA A 125 -10.58 28.77 -14.36
CA ALA A 125 -9.35 29.23 -14.98
C ALA A 125 -8.15 28.34 -14.63
N SER A 126 -8.12 27.78 -13.41
CA SER A 126 -7.08 26.84 -12.97
C SER A 126 -7.16 25.51 -13.73
N THR A 127 -8.37 24.97 -13.93
CA THR A 127 -8.56 23.76 -14.74
C THR A 127 -8.06 23.98 -16.17
N TYR A 128 -8.44 25.11 -16.77
CA TYR A 128 -8.00 25.46 -18.12
C TYR A 128 -6.48 25.52 -18.22
N ALA A 129 -5.83 26.30 -17.34
CA ALA A 129 -4.38 26.46 -17.33
C ALA A 129 -3.62 25.13 -17.13
N LYS A 130 -4.16 24.20 -16.33
CA LYS A 130 -3.56 22.87 -16.12
C LYS A 130 -3.65 21.95 -17.34
N LEU A 131 -4.63 22.16 -18.21
CA LEU A 131 -4.89 21.31 -19.38
C LEU A 131 -4.33 21.90 -20.68
N VAL A 132 -3.80 23.14 -20.65
CA VAL A 132 -3.08 23.71 -21.78
C VAL A 132 -1.76 22.95 -21.93
N HIS A 133 -1.55 22.36 -23.10
CA HIS A 133 -0.27 21.72 -23.42
C HIS A 133 0.84 22.78 -23.45
N PRO A 134 2.02 22.52 -22.84
CA PRO A 134 3.13 23.48 -22.82
C PRO A 134 3.55 23.98 -24.21
N ASP A 135 3.39 23.12 -25.22
CA ASP A 135 3.82 23.40 -26.60
C ASP A 135 2.72 24.05 -27.48
N ASP A 136 1.48 24.20 -26.99
CA ASP A 136 0.42 24.84 -27.79
C ASP A 136 0.60 26.36 -27.78
N LYS A 137 1.11 26.88 -28.91
CA LYS A 137 1.35 28.31 -29.14
C LYS A 137 0.10 29.20 -29.03
N LEU A 138 -1.09 28.61 -29.13
CA LEU A 138 -2.37 29.32 -29.08
C LEU A 138 -3.05 29.20 -27.71
N SER A 139 -2.40 28.56 -26.74
CA SER A 139 -2.89 28.32 -25.38
C SER A 139 -4.29 27.71 -25.36
N ARG A 140 -4.58 26.78 -26.28
CA ARG A 140 -5.86 26.08 -26.38
C ARG A 140 -5.80 24.76 -25.63
N VAL A 141 -6.97 24.30 -25.20
CA VAL A 141 -7.14 23.00 -24.54
C VAL A 141 -7.79 22.03 -25.52
N ASP A 142 -7.30 20.79 -25.56
CA ASP A 142 -7.94 19.70 -26.29
C ASP A 142 -9.26 19.32 -25.61
N ILE A 143 -10.35 19.28 -26.37
CA ILE A 143 -11.71 19.10 -25.85
C ILE A 143 -11.84 17.73 -25.17
N LEU A 144 -11.28 16.69 -25.79
CA LEU A 144 -11.31 15.33 -25.25
C LEU A 144 -10.53 15.27 -23.93
N SER A 145 -9.40 15.96 -23.82
CA SER A 145 -8.61 16.05 -22.60
C SER A 145 -9.38 16.72 -21.45
N PHE A 146 -10.14 17.80 -21.73
CA PHE A 146 -11.01 18.42 -20.73
C PHE A 146 -12.18 17.51 -20.33
N PHE A 147 -12.82 16.87 -21.30
CA PHE A 147 -13.92 15.94 -21.01
C PHE A 147 -13.44 14.75 -20.16
N ASN A 148 -12.30 14.15 -20.52
CA ASN A 148 -11.68 13.07 -19.75
C ASN A 148 -11.27 13.52 -18.35
N TYR A 149 -10.81 14.76 -18.19
CA TYR A 149 -10.54 15.33 -16.86
C TYR A 149 -11.81 15.39 -16.01
N VAL A 150 -12.94 15.85 -16.57
CA VAL A 150 -14.22 15.91 -15.85
C VAL A 150 -14.69 14.50 -15.52
N MET A 151 -14.67 13.58 -16.48
CA MET A 151 -15.01 12.16 -16.28
C MET A 151 -14.20 11.53 -15.15
N LYS A 152 -12.87 11.66 -15.19
CA LYS A 152 -11.98 11.12 -14.15
C LYS A 152 -12.25 11.74 -12.78
N LYS A 153 -12.54 13.05 -12.72
CA LYS A 153 -12.85 13.73 -11.47
C LYS A 153 -14.19 13.32 -10.88
N VAL A 154 -15.23 13.19 -11.71
CA VAL A 154 -16.54 12.67 -11.29
C VAL A 154 -16.38 11.24 -10.77
N TRP A 155 -15.71 10.39 -11.53
CA TRP A 155 -15.44 9.00 -11.17
C TRP A 155 -14.69 8.88 -9.84
N MET A 156 -13.59 9.64 -9.64
CA MET A 156 -12.85 9.62 -8.37
C MET A 156 -13.72 10.03 -7.17
N GLN A 157 -14.62 11.01 -7.34
CA GLN A 157 -15.55 11.40 -6.27
C GLN A 157 -16.62 10.33 -6.04
N GLN A 158 -17.18 9.73 -7.09
CA GLN A 158 -18.13 8.61 -6.97
C GLN A 158 -17.50 7.44 -6.22
N THR A 159 -16.30 7.04 -6.60
CA THR A 159 -15.54 5.96 -5.95
C THR A 159 -15.23 6.31 -4.50
N ARG A 160 -14.79 7.54 -4.22
CA ARG A 160 -14.57 8.01 -2.85
C ARG A 160 -15.83 7.93 -2.00
N ILE A 161 -16.98 8.39 -2.52
CA ILE A 161 -18.27 8.33 -1.83
C ILE A 161 -18.64 6.87 -1.57
N GLY A 162 -18.54 6.01 -2.58
CA GLY A 162 -18.85 4.58 -2.46
C GLY A 162 -18.03 3.89 -1.39
N ILE A 163 -16.71 4.10 -1.37
CA ILE A 163 -15.82 3.54 -0.33
C ILE A 163 -16.11 4.14 1.04
N SER A 164 -16.46 5.42 1.12
CA SER A 164 -16.78 6.10 2.39
C SER A 164 -18.03 5.57 3.08
N LEU A 165 -18.88 4.81 2.39
CA LEU A 165 -20.02 4.11 2.99
C LEU A 165 -19.59 2.97 3.92
N TYR A 166 -18.39 2.41 3.72
CA TYR A 166 -17.84 1.31 4.54
C TYR A 166 -16.98 1.80 5.70
N ASP A 167 -16.64 3.09 5.73
CA ASP A 167 -15.97 3.71 6.89
C ASP A 167 -16.97 3.81 8.04
N VAL A 168 -16.96 2.86 8.97
CA VAL A 168 -17.93 2.85 10.08
C VAL A 168 -17.72 4.05 11.03
N THR A 169 -16.47 4.46 11.28
CA THR A 169 -16.16 5.52 12.26
C THR A 169 -16.30 6.94 11.69
N GLY A 170 -16.16 7.08 10.38
CA GLY A 170 -16.25 8.35 9.67
C GLY A 170 -15.02 9.22 9.80
N GLU A 171 -13.88 8.59 10.04
CA GLU A 171 -12.60 9.27 10.22
C GLU A 171 -11.80 9.32 8.91
N GLY A 172 -12.33 8.75 7.81
CA GLY A 172 -11.65 8.67 6.52
C GLY A 172 -10.69 7.50 6.39
N TYR A 173 -10.83 6.50 7.26
CA TYR A 173 -10.01 5.28 7.28
C TYR A 173 -10.88 4.05 7.12
N LEU A 174 -10.32 2.99 6.55
CA LEU A 174 -10.90 1.66 6.53
C LEU A 174 -10.04 0.70 7.32
N ARG A 175 -10.68 -0.11 8.17
CA ARG A 175 -10.07 -1.29 8.78
C ARG A 175 -10.15 -2.46 7.80
N GLU A 176 -9.47 -3.54 8.15
CA GLU A 176 -9.40 -4.75 7.31
C GLU A 176 -10.79 -5.25 6.94
N VAL A 177 -11.67 -5.43 7.94
CA VAL A 177 -13.06 -5.89 7.75
C VAL A 177 -13.88 -4.92 6.88
N ASP A 178 -13.65 -3.61 7.02
CA ASP A 178 -14.38 -2.61 6.24
C ASP A 178 -14.01 -2.73 4.74
N LEU A 179 -12.73 -2.95 4.44
CA LEU A 179 -12.25 -3.16 3.08
C LEU A 179 -12.61 -4.55 2.52
N GLU A 180 -12.62 -5.60 3.35
CA GLU A 180 -13.11 -6.92 2.98
C GLU A 180 -14.56 -6.85 2.49
N ASN A 181 -15.43 -6.17 3.23
CA ASN A 181 -16.84 -5.98 2.86
C ASN A 181 -16.98 -5.21 1.54
N TYR A 182 -16.20 -4.15 1.35
CA TYR A 182 -16.20 -3.39 0.09
C TYR A 182 -15.81 -4.28 -1.10
N ILE A 183 -14.73 -5.05 -0.99
CA ILE A 183 -14.26 -5.93 -2.07
C ILE A 183 -15.28 -7.05 -2.33
N LEU A 184 -15.87 -7.64 -1.29
CA LEU A 184 -16.92 -8.65 -1.41
C LEU A 184 -18.12 -8.16 -2.23
N GLU A 185 -18.58 -6.94 -1.99
CA GLU A 185 -19.69 -6.33 -2.75
C GLU A 185 -19.27 -5.89 -4.16
N LEU A 186 -17.99 -5.60 -4.37
CA LEU A 186 -17.44 -5.23 -5.67
C LEU A 186 -17.33 -6.45 -6.62
N ILE A 187 -16.96 -7.63 -6.13
CA ILE A 187 -16.70 -8.85 -6.92
C ILE A 187 -17.79 -9.15 -7.96
N PRO A 188 -19.10 -9.16 -7.65
CA PRO A 188 -20.14 -9.44 -8.64
C PRO A 188 -20.18 -8.48 -9.83
N SER A 189 -19.68 -7.26 -9.65
CA SER A 189 -19.58 -6.25 -10.73
C SER A 189 -18.36 -6.44 -11.63
N LEU A 190 -17.37 -7.25 -11.21
CA LEU A 190 -16.13 -7.49 -11.93
C LEU A 190 -16.33 -8.72 -12.83
N CYS A 191 -16.45 -8.50 -14.14
CA CYS A 191 -16.70 -9.57 -15.13
C CYS A 191 -15.76 -10.77 -14.94
N GLN A 192 -14.45 -10.51 -14.78
CA GLN A 192 -13.42 -11.55 -14.65
C GLN A 192 -13.48 -12.34 -13.32
N LEU A 193 -14.24 -11.86 -12.33
CA LEU A 193 -14.32 -12.46 -10.98
C LEU A 193 -15.75 -12.88 -10.57
N SER A 194 -16.74 -12.54 -11.38
CA SER A 194 -18.16 -12.83 -11.13
C SER A 194 -18.48 -14.33 -10.93
N HIS A 195 -17.61 -15.22 -11.42
CA HIS A 195 -17.76 -16.67 -11.34
C HIS A 195 -16.80 -17.32 -10.32
N LEU A 196 -16.23 -16.55 -9.39
CA LEU A 196 -15.41 -17.09 -8.30
C LEU A 196 -16.20 -18.15 -7.50
N GLU A 197 -15.55 -19.28 -7.23
CA GLU A 197 -16.12 -20.30 -6.36
C GLU A 197 -16.24 -19.77 -4.92
N ARG A 198 -17.35 -20.04 -4.24
CA ARG A 198 -17.60 -19.56 -2.88
C ARG A 198 -16.54 -20.03 -1.87
N SER A 199 -15.98 -21.22 -2.07
CA SER A 199 -14.90 -21.77 -1.23
C SER A 199 -13.61 -20.96 -1.36
N PHE A 200 -13.32 -20.45 -2.55
CA PHE A 200 -12.12 -19.66 -2.83
C PHE A 200 -12.31 -18.16 -2.57
N GLN A 201 -13.55 -17.66 -2.56
CA GLN A 201 -13.85 -16.24 -2.38
C GLN A 201 -13.21 -15.63 -1.12
N THR A 202 -13.21 -16.34 0.00
CA THR A 202 -12.57 -15.88 1.25
C THR A 202 -11.06 -15.68 1.08
N PHE A 203 -10.38 -16.61 0.40
CA PHE A 203 -8.93 -16.52 0.14
C PHE A 203 -8.62 -15.41 -0.87
N TYR A 204 -9.46 -15.25 -1.89
CA TYR A 204 -9.34 -14.16 -2.85
C TYR A 204 -9.43 -12.79 -2.15
N VAL A 205 -10.45 -12.59 -1.33
CA VAL A 205 -10.65 -11.32 -0.60
C VAL A 205 -9.48 -11.05 0.34
N CYS A 206 -9.03 -12.07 1.08
CA CYS A 206 -7.84 -11.97 1.93
C CYS A 206 -6.61 -11.54 1.12
N THR A 207 -6.36 -12.16 -0.03
CA THR A 207 -5.25 -11.83 -0.95
C THR A 207 -5.31 -10.39 -1.45
N ALA A 208 -6.50 -9.94 -1.85
CA ALA A 208 -6.71 -8.59 -2.35
C ALA A 208 -6.54 -7.54 -1.24
N VAL A 209 -7.19 -7.73 -0.09
CA VAL A 209 -7.10 -6.81 1.06
C VAL A 209 -5.67 -6.73 1.58
N ARG A 210 -4.95 -7.85 1.63
CA ARG A 210 -3.56 -7.85 2.10
C ARG A 210 -2.65 -6.98 1.24
N LYS A 211 -2.87 -6.91 -0.07
CA LYS A 211 -2.13 -5.98 -0.95
C LYS A 211 -2.29 -4.52 -0.50
N PHE A 212 -3.50 -4.09 -0.15
CA PHE A 212 -3.72 -2.72 0.32
C PHE A 212 -3.02 -2.48 1.66
N PHE A 213 -3.23 -3.36 2.65
CA PHE A 213 -2.65 -3.16 3.98
C PHE A 213 -1.13 -3.24 4.00
N PHE A 214 -0.53 -4.13 3.21
CA PHE A 214 0.94 -4.26 3.14
C PHE A 214 1.61 -2.96 2.68
N PHE A 215 1.07 -2.29 1.66
CA PHE A 215 1.68 -1.09 1.08
C PHE A 215 1.19 0.23 1.68
N LEU A 216 -0.05 0.27 2.20
CA LEU A 216 -0.69 1.50 2.67
C LEU A 216 -0.82 1.61 4.20
N ASP A 217 -0.47 0.55 4.93
CA ASP A 217 -0.35 0.56 6.40
C ASP A 217 1.05 0.11 6.85
N PRO A 218 2.11 0.85 6.50
CA PRO A 218 3.49 0.47 6.82
C PRO A 218 3.79 0.45 8.34
N MET A 219 2.94 1.09 9.14
CA MET A 219 3.07 1.14 10.61
C MET A 219 2.19 0.08 11.31
N HIS A 220 1.48 -0.77 10.55
CA HIS A 220 0.61 -1.82 11.05
C HIS A 220 -0.42 -1.32 12.08
N LEU A 221 -1.02 -0.16 11.82
CA LEU A 221 -2.06 0.44 12.67
C LEU A 221 -3.43 -0.24 12.50
N GLY A 222 -3.56 -1.15 11.53
CA GLY A 222 -4.82 -1.84 11.21
C GLY A 222 -5.83 -0.92 10.53
N ARG A 223 -5.37 0.18 9.93
CA ARG A 223 -6.23 1.14 9.22
C ARG A 223 -5.52 1.80 8.04
N VAL A 224 -6.25 1.97 6.94
CA VAL A 224 -5.74 2.61 5.71
C VAL A 224 -6.60 3.82 5.38
N ARG A 225 -6.00 4.96 4.99
CA ARG A 225 -6.76 6.14 4.55
C ARG A 225 -7.44 5.87 3.21
N ILE A 226 -8.71 6.25 3.09
CA ILE A 226 -9.44 6.16 1.81
C ILE A 226 -8.72 6.95 0.71
N MET A 227 -8.14 8.09 1.06
CA MET A 227 -7.37 8.90 0.11
C MET A 227 -6.14 8.16 -0.44
N ASP A 228 -5.47 7.34 0.37
CA ASP A 228 -4.31 6.58 -0.06
C ASP A 228 -4.71 5.40 -0.96
N ILE A 229 -5.86 4.77 -0.68
CA ILE A 229 -6.46 3.73 -1.54
C ILE A 229 -6.75 4.29 -2.95
N LEU A 230 -7.30 5.49 -3.02
CA LEU A 230 -7.61 6.15 -4.30
C LEU A 230 -6.34 6.62 -5.03
N ALA A 231 -5.27 6.94 -4.31
CA ALA A 231 -4.02 7.44 -4.87
C ALA A 231 -3.05 6.33 -5.29
N SER A 232 -3.17 5.12 -4.74
CA SER A 232 -2.22 4.02 -4.97
C SER A 232 -2.33 3.36 -6.34
N GLY A 233 -3.44 3.57 -7.07
CA GLY A 233 -3.73 2.90 -8.34
C GLY A 233 -4.17 1.43 -8.19
N PHE A 234 -4.10 0.85 -6.99
CA PHE A 234 -4.52 -0.55 -6.76
C PHE A 234 -6.00 -0.77 -7.05
N LEU A 235 -6.82 0.21 -6.69
CA LEU A 235 -8.24 0.15 -6.99
C LEU A 235 -8.51 0.25 -8.50
N ASP A 236 -7.72 1.04 -9.24
CA ASP A 236 -7.81 1.10 -10.70
C ASP A 236 -7.54 -0.28 -11.30
N CYS A 237 -6.45 -0.95 -10.89
CA CYS A 237 -6.13 -2.32 -11.31
C CYS A 237 -7.27 -3.31 -11.00
N MET A 238 -7.93 -3.20 -9.84
CA MET A 238 -9.07 -4.06 -9.52
C MET A 238 -10.29 -3.74 -10.41
N LEU A 239 -10.52 -2.47 -10.74
CA LEU A 239 -11.65 -2.02 -11.53
C LEU A 239 -11.49 -2.29 -13.04
N GLU A 240 -10.25 -2.44 -13.53
CA GLU A 240 -9.96 -2.96 -14.88
C GLU A 240 -10.57 -4.35 -15.12
N LEU A 241 -10.75 -5.16 -14.06
CA LEU A 241 -11.39 -6.48 -14.14
C LEU A 241 -12.89 -6.44 -14.46
N ARG A 242 -13.49 -5.24 -14.56
CA ARG A 242 -14.84 -5.05 -15.12
C ARG A 242 -14.87 -5.25 -16.63
N GLU A 243 -13.74 -5.10 -17.31
CA GLU A 243 -13.67 -5.28 -18.75
C GLU A 243 -13.90 -6.75 -19.11
N SER A 244 -14.75 -6.99 -20.11
CA SER A 244 -15.06 -8.35 -20.58
C SER A 244 -14.00 -8.90 -21.52
N GLN A 245 -13.24 -8.02 -22.19
CA GLN A 245 -12.19 -8.37 -23.14
C GLN A 245 -10.83 -7.91 -22.62
N THR A 246 -10.17 -8.76 -21.85
CA THR A 246 -8.83 -8.53 -21.32
C THR A 246 -7.92 -9.64 -21.81
N THR A 247 -6.68 -9.31 -22.23
CA THR A 247 -5.74 -10.32 -22.69
C THR A 247 -5.22 -11.16 -21.51
N GLU A 248 -4.78 -12.39 -21.78
CA GLU A 248 -4.19 -13.24 -20.74
C GLU A 248 -2.94 -12.60 -20.11
N GLU A 249 -2.14 -11.89 -20.91
CA GLU A 249 -0.96 -11.17 -20.42
C GLU A 249 -1.32 -10.03 -19.46
N GLN A 250 -2.36 -9.26 -19.77
CA GLN A 250 -2.86 -8.21 -18.87
C GLN A 250 -3.37 -8.80 -17.54
N LEU A 251 -4.08 -9.94 -17.60
CA LEU A 251 -4.55 -10.63 -16.40
C LEU A 251 -3.39 -11.20 -15.57
N ALA A 252 -2.36 -11.74 -16.22
CA ALA A 252 -1.18 -12.26 -15.54
C ALA A 252 -0.38 -11.17 -14.83
N ASN A 253 -0.33 -9.97 -15.41
CA ASN A 253 0.34 -8.81 -14.80
C ASN A 253 -0.49 -8.11 -13.72
N ASN A 254 -1.80 -8.37 -13.66
CA ASN A 254 -2.69 -7.78 -12.67
C ASN A 254 -2.76 -8.65 -11.42
N TRP A 255 -2.26 -8.13 -10.29
CA TRP A 255 -2.28 -8.82 -9.00
C TRP A 255 -3.69 -9.23 -8.53
N PHE A 256 -4.71 -8.45 -8.87
CA PHE A 256 -6.09 -8.68 -8.45
C PHE A 256 -6.83 -9.67 -9.35
N SER A 257 -6.22 -10.14 -10.43
CA SER A 257 -6.85 -11.12 -11.32
C SER A 257 -7.06 -12.46 -10.61
N HIS A 258 -8.05 -13.22 -11.10
CA HIS A 258 -8.26 -14.59 -10.63
C HIS A 258 -7.02 -15.46 -10.81
N GLN A 259 -6.31 -15.31 -11.93
CA GLN A 259 -5.11 -16.07 -12.26
C GLN A 259 -3.97 -15.81 -11.26
N SER A 260 -3.72 -14.54 -10.94
CA SER A 260 -2.71 -14.15 -9.95
C SER A 260 -3.03 -14.68 -8.56
N ALA A 261 -4.28 -14.51 -8.11
CA ALA A 261 -4.72 -15.04 -6.82
C ALA A 261 -4.61 -16.57 -6.74
N MET A 262 -4.96 -17.27 -7.83
CA MET A 262 -4.81 -18.73 -7.93
C MET A 262 -3.36 -19.19 -7.96
N ARG A 263 -2.46 -18.45 -8.61
CA ARG A 263 -1.02 -18.73 -8.58
C ARG A 263 -0.49 -18.69 -7.14
N ILE A 264 -0.83 -17.64 -6.40
CA ILE A 264 -0.34 -17.43 -5.03
C ILE A 264 -0.92 -18.50 -4.09
N TYR A 265 -2.24 -18.70 -4.13
CA TYR A 265 -2.90 -19.70 -3.30
C TYR A 265 -2.50 -21.13 -3.67
N GLY A 266 -2.36 -21.43 -4.97
CA GLY A 266 -1.87 -22.72 -5.46
C GLY A 266 -0.45 -23.01 -4.99
N SER A 267 0.44 -22.01 -5.01
CA SER A 267 1.79 -22.13 -4.45
C SER A 267 1.75 -22.40 -2.94
N TYR A 268 0.84 -21.78 -2.19
CA TYR A 268 0.66 -22.05 -0.76
C TYR A 268 0.27 -23.51 -0.50
N LEU A 269 -0.74 -24.01 -1.21
CA LEU A 269 -1.21 -25.40 -1.11
C LEU A 269 -0.19 -26.44 -1.55
N GLN A 270 0.76 -26.07 -2.42
CA GLN A 270 1.86 -26.96 -2.81
C GLN A 270 2.93 -27.07 -1.73
N LEU A 271 3.10 -26.02 -0.91
CA LEU A 271 4.06 -26.01 0.18
C LEU A 271 3.52 -26.76 1.40
N ASP A 272 2.23 -26.58 1.73
CA ASP A 272 1.50 -27.24 2.82
C ASP A 272 1.29 -28.74 2.52
N GLU A 273 2.25 -29.57 2.96
CA GLU A 273 2.29 -31.01 2.65
C GLU A 273 1.27 -31.80 3.48
N ASP A 274 1.09 -31.41 4.74
CA ASP A 274 0.18 -32.09 5.67
C ASP A 274 -1.28 -31.58 5.57
N ARG A 275 -1.49 -30.47 4.83
CA ARG A 275 -2.78 -29.82 4.57
C ARG A 275 -3.45 -29.34 5.86
N ASN A 276 -2.63 -28.93 6.83
CA ASN A 276 -3.12 -28.37 8.09
C ASN A 276 -3.54 -26.89 7.95
N GLY A 277 -3.22 -26.25 6.82
CA GLY A 277 -3.58 -24.87 6.51
C GLY A 277 -2.57 -23.84 6.99
N MET A 278 -1.42 -24.26 7.51
CA MET A 278 -0.28 -23.45 7.94
C MET A 278 1.00 -23.95 7.25
N LEU A 279 2.09 -23.17 7.34
CA LEU A 279 3.39 -23.55 6.78
C LEU A 279 4.47 -23.58 7.85
N THR A 280 5.15 -24.72 7.96
CA THR A 280 6.39 -24.85 8.71
C THR A 280 7.57 -24.21 7.96
N ARG A 281 8.66 -23.97 8.68
CA ARG A 281 9.93 -23.50 8.09
C ARG A 281 10.48 -24.44 7.02
N ALA A 282 10.31 -25.75 7.19
CA ALA A 282 10.75 -26.75 6.22
C ALA A 282 9.88 -26.75 4.95
N GLU A 283 8.60 -26.44 5.08
CA GLU A 283 7.72 -26.30 3.93
C GLU A 283 8.03 -25.03 3.15
N LEU A 284 8.18 -23.89 3.84
CA LEU A 284 8.54 -22.62 3.19
C LEU A 284 9.92 -22.67 2.53
N SER A 285 10.84 -23.53 2.97
CA SER A 285 12.16 -23.65 2.34
C SER A 285 12.10 -24.16 0.90
N ARG A 286 10.95 -24.71 0.45
CA ARG A 286 10.71 -25.11 -0.95
C ARG A 286 10.09 -23.99 -1.80
N TYR A 287 9.82 -22.82 -1.22
CA TYR A 287 9.28 -21.68 -1.94
C TYR A 287 10.15 -21.33 -3.17
N GLY A 288 9.49 -21.06 -4.30
CA GLY A 288 10.15 -20.88 -5.59
C GLY A 288 10.89 -22.16 -6.00
N ASN A 289 12.22 -22.07 -6.10
CA ASN A 289 13.09 -23.22 -6.42
C ASN A 289 13.85 -23.74 -5.19
N GLY A 290 13.46 -23.33 -3.98
CA GLY A 290 14.15 -23.69 -2.73
C GLY A 290 15.55 -23.07 -2.60
N THR A 291 15.78 -21.93 -3.25
CA THR A 291 17.07 -21.24 -3.34
C THR A 291 17.34 -20.28 -2.17
N LEU A 292 16.33 -19.99 -1.33
CA LEU A 292 16.45 -19.11 -0.17
C LEU A 292 17.37 -19.69 0.91
N THR A 293 18.20 -18.87 1.54
CA THR A 293 19.16 -19.32 2.57
C THR A 293 18.47 -19.70 3.88
N ASP A 294 19.08 -20.63 4.61
CA ASP A 294 18.56 -21.11 5.89
C ASP A 294 18.53 -19.99 6.93
N ALA A 295 19.57 -19.14 6.98
CA ALA A 295 19.61 -17.98 7.86
C ALA A 295 18.46 -16.99 7.60
N PHE A 296 18.10 -16.75 6.33
CA PHE A 296 16.97 -15.89 6.00
C PHE A 296 15.64 -16.49 6.43
N LEU A 297 15.41 -17.78 6.13
CA LEU A 297 14.18 -18.48 6.51
C LEU A 297 13.99 -18.51 8.04
N ASP A 298 15.06 -18.76 8.79
CA ASP A 298 15.00 -18.75 10.25
C ASP A 298 14.60 -17.37 10.78
N ARG A 299 15.12 -16.29 10.16
CA ARG A 299 14.73 -14.92 10.50
C ARG A 299 13.30 -14.58 10.10
N VAL A 300 12.80 -15.10 8.98
CA VAL A 300 11.38 -14.93 8.58
C VAL A 300 10.46 -15.44 9.68
N PHE A 301 10.70 -16.66 10.20
CA PHE A 301 9.88 -17.27 11.25
C PHE A 301 10.06 -16.65 12.64
N GLN A 302 11.15 -15.90 12.86
CA GLN A 302 11.36 -15.12 14.09
C GLN A 302 10.63 -13.78 14.05
N GLU A 303 10.45 -13.18 12.88
CA GLU A 303 9.85 -11.84 12.72
C GLU A 303 8.37 -11.86 12.33
N CYS A 304 7.88 -12.93 11.71
CA CYS A 304 6.46 -13.07 11.40
C CYS A 304 5.69 -13.62 12.61
N ILE A 305 4.37 -13.38 12.61
CA ILE A 305 3.48 -14.02 13.58
C ILE A 305 3.42 -15.51 13.22
N THR A 306 3.67 -16.37 14.20
CA THR A 306 3.58 -17.82 14.06
C THR A 306 2.66 -18.42 15.12
N TYR A 307 2.02 -19.52 14.78
CA TYR A 307 1.17 -20.32 15.68
C TYR A 307 1.83 -21.69 15.82
N ASP A 308 2.31 -22.00 17.01
CA ASP A 308 3.08 -23.23 17.28
C ASP A 308 4.30 -23.43 16.34
N GLY A 309 4.89 -22.33 15.89
CA GLY A 309 6.04 -22.32 14.97
C GLY A 309 5.67 -22.38 13.48
N GLU A 310 4.38 -22.32 13.15
CA GLU A 310 3.87 -22.35 11.77
C GLU A 310 3.31 -21.00 11.35
N MET A 311 3.45 -20.68 10.06
CA MET A 311 3.03 -19.44 9.43
C MET A 311 1.65 -19.59 8.81
N ASP A 312 0.76 -18.62 9.04
CA ASP A 312 -0.57 -18.61 8.39
C ASP A 312 -0.54 -18.03 6.98
N TYR A 313 -1.66 -18.16 6.27
CA TYR A 313 -1.79 -17.64 4.92
C TYR A 313 -1.58 -16.12 4.83
N LYS A 314 -1.96 -15.34 5.86
CA LYS A 314 -1.78 -13.88 5.87
C LYS A 314 -0.29 -13.49 5.96
N ALA A 315 0.47 -14.15 6.82
CA ALA A 315 1.91 -13.97 6.94
C ALA A 315 2.63 -14.46 5.67
N TYR A 316 2.16 -15.55 5.04
CA TYR A 316 2.67 -15.97 3.73
C TYR A 316 2.42 -14.92 2.64
N LEU A 317 1.25 -14.29 2.62
CA LEU A 317 0.96 -13.21 1.68
C LEU A 317 1.91 -12.01 1.87
N ASP A 318 2.19 -11.61 3.11
CA ASP A 318 3.19 -10.56 3.39
C ASP A 318 4.57 -10.91 2.85
N PHE A 319 4.98 -12.16 3.08
CA PHE A 319 6.23 -12.69 2.58
C PHE A 319 6.29 -12.62 1.03
N VAL A 320 5.26 -13.12 0.34
CA VAL A 320 5.20 -13.07 -1.14
C VAL A 320 5.19 -11.64 -1.65
N LEU A 321 4.40 -10.75 -1.04
CA LEU A 321 4.32 -9.34 -1.41
C LEU A 321 5.69 -8.65 -1.27
N ALA A 322 6.42 -8.93 -0.18
CA ALA A 322 7.77 -8.41 -0.01
C ALA A 322 8.74 -8.96 -1.06
N MET A 323 8.69 -10.27 -1.32
CA MET A 323 9.62 -10.95 -2.24
C MET A 323 9.43 -10.57 -3.71
N GLU A 324 8.20 -10.30 -4.14
CA GLU A 324 7.90 -9.87 -5.52
C GLU A 324 8.11 -8.37 -5.74
N ASN A 325 8.13 -7.54 -4.69
CA ASN A 325 8.17 -6.07 -4.80
C ASN A 325 9.40 -5.46 -4.10
N LYS A 326 10.57 -6.11 -4.14
CA LYS A 326 11.79 -5.69 -3.41
C LYS A 326 12.31 -4.28 -3.72
N ARG A 327 11.76 -3.58 -4.71
CA ARG A 327 12.09 -2.17 -5.02
C ARG A 327 11.24 -1.18 -4.23
N GLU A 328 10.08 -1.61 -3.75
CA GLU A 328 9.15 -0.75 -3.03
C GLU A 328 9.63 -0.51 -1.59
N PRO A 329 9.58 0.73 -1.07
CA PRO A 329 10.04 1.06 0.28
C PRO A 329 9.41 0.20 1.39
N GLN A 330 8.14 -0.18 1.24
CA GLN A 330 7.40 -0.98 2.21
C GLN A 330 7.88 -2.43 2.23
N ALA A 331 8.11 -3.02 1.05
CA ALA A 331 8.71 -4.34 0.94
C ALA A 331 10.15 -4.36 1.48
N LEU A 332 10.92 -3.30 1.19
CA LEU A 332 12.24 -3.11 1.76
C LEU A 332 12.23 -3.00 3.27
N ALA A 333 11.27 -2.27 3.86
CA ALA A 333 11.14 -2.19 5.31
C ALA A 333 10.84 -3.55 5.95
N TYR A 334 9.96 -4.34 5.32
CA TYR A 334 9.67 -5.72 5.75
C TYR A 334 10.92 -6.61 5.73
N LEU A 335 11.66 -6.61 4.60
CA LEU A 335 12.87 -7.42 4.43
C LEU A 335 14.01 -6.93 5.33
N PHE A 336 14.14 -5.61 5.50
CA PHE A 336 15.14 -5.02 6.39
C PHE A 336 14.91 -5.44 7.84
N ARG A 337 13.66 -5.51 8.32
CA ARG A 337 13.34 -6.02 9.66
C ARG A 337 13.82 -7.46 9.85
N ILE A 338 13.68 -8.29 8.82
CA ILE A 338 14.18 -9.68 8.83
C ILE A 338 15.71 -9.70 8.91
N LEU A 339 16.38 -8.86 8.10
CA LEU A 339 17.84 -8.77 8.05
C LEU A 339 18.46 -8.10 9.31
N ASP A 340 17.76 -7.20 9.98
CA ASP A 340 18.24 -6.46 11.15
C ASP A 340 18.22 -7.32 12.41
N ILE A 341 19.23 -8.18 12.54
CA ILE A 341 19.41 -9.05 13.70
C ILE A 341 19.53 -8.19 14.97
N GLY A 342 18.52 -8.32 15.84
CA GLY A 342 18.43 -7.59 17.10
C GLY A 342 17.75 -6.22 17.02
N GLY A 343 17.16 -5.84 15.88
CA GLY A 343 16.30 -4.66 15.76
C GLY A 343 17.01 -3.33 16.05
N ARG A 344 18.28 -3.19 15.64
CA ARG A 344 19.12 -2.02 15.94
C ARG A 344 18.96 -0.90 14.92
N GLY A 345 18.16 -1.11 13.87
CA GLY A 345 17.98 -0.23 12.73
C GLY A 345 19.16 -0.18 11.78
N ARG A 346 20.07 -1.18 11.82
CA ARG A 346 21.34 -1.14 11.08
C ARG A 346 21.90 -2.52 10.74
N LEU A 347 22.39 -2.67 9.51
CA LEU A 347 23.11 -3.85 9.04
C LEU A 347 24.61 -3.55 9.05
N ASP A 348 25.33 -4.16 9.99
CA ASP A 348 26.78 -4.06 10.08
C ASP A 348 27.47 -5.26 9.38
N GLY A 349 28.79 -5.23 9.27
CA GLY A 349 29.54 -6.32 8.64
C GLY A 349 29.33 -7.69 9.31
N ILE A 350 29.00 -7.74 10.61
CA ILE A 350 28.71 -8.99 11.31
C ILE A 350 27.35 -9.54 10.86
N THR A 351 26.34 -8.67 10.73
CA THR A 351 25.04 -9.04 10.17
C THR A 351 25.18 -9.55 8.74
N LEU A 352 25.94 -8.87 7.88
CA LEU A 352 26.17 -9.32 6.50
C LEU A 352 26.91 -10.67 6.45
N ARG A 353 27.93 -10.86 7.29
CA ARG A 353 28.68 -12.12 7.43
C ARG A 353 27.75 -13.28 7.75
N HIS A 354 26.82 -13.10 8.68
CA HIS A 354 25.88 -14.15 9.08
C HIS A 354 25.03 -14.66 7.91
N PHE A 355 24.45 -13.77 7.11
CA PHE A 355 23.66 -14.18 5.93
C PHE A 355 24.56 -14.76 4.83
N TYR A 356 25.74 -14.18 4.65
CA TYR A 356 26.71 -14.67 3.67
C TYR A 356 27.21 -16.08 3.97
N ASP A 357 27.48 -16.42 5.23
CA ASP A 357 27.96 -17.75 5.60
C ASP A 357 26.91 -18.84 5.23
N SER A 358 25.62 -18.54 5.41
CA SER A 358 24.54 -19.43 4.96
C SER A 358 24.41 -19.50 3.42
N MET A 359 24.71 -18.41 2.71
CA MET A 359 24.81 -18.38 1.25
C MET A 359 25.97 -19.24 0.74
N GLU A 360 27.14 -19.11 1.37
CA GLU A 360 28.35 -19.86 1.05
C GLU A 360 28.13 -21.37 1.21
N GLU A 361 27.48 -21.80 2.30
CA GLU A 361 27.10 -23.20 2.50
C GLU A 361 26.23 -23.73 1.34
N LYS A 362 25.24 -22.95 0.89
CA LYS A 362 24.40 -23.32 -0.26
C LYS A 362 25.16 -23.35 -1.58
N LEU A 363 26.05 -22.39 -1.83
CA LEU A 363 26.91 -22.37 -3.01
C LEU A 363 27.81 -23.61 -3.08
N LEU A 364 28.42 -23.97 -1.96
CA LEU A 364 29.27 -25.16 -1.85
C LEU A 364 28.47 -26.45 -2.06
N ALA A 365 27.26 -26.54 -1.48
CA ALA A 365 26.37 -27.68 -1.69
C ALA A 365 25.93 -27.84 -3.16
N ALA A 366 25.80 -26.73 -3.89
CA ALA A 366 25.52 -26.72 -5.33
C ALA A 366 26.77 -27.00 -6.21
N GLY A 367 27.96 -27.15 -5.62
CA GLY A 367 29.21 -27.42 -6.34
C GLY A 367 29.87 -26.18 -6.94
N ASN A 368 29.48 -24.98 -6.50
CA ASN A 368 30.01 -23.72 -6.99
C ASN A 368 31.15 -23.19 -6.11
N LEU A 369 32.02 -22.36 -6.69
CA LEU A 369 33.03 -21.61 -5.95
C LEU A 369 32.39 -20.37 -5.32
N SER A 370 32.69 -20.12 -4.04
CA SER A 370 32.24 -18.92 -3.34
C SER A 370 33.31 -17.82 -3.42
N PRO A 371 32.94 -16.56 -3.72
CA PRO A 371 33.87 -15.43 -3.65
C PRO A 371 34.33 -15.16 -2.21
N GLY A 372 35.26 -14.22 -1.99
CA GLY A 372 35.62 -13.82 -0.64
C GLY A 372 34.52 -12.93 -0.04
N PHE A 373 34.15 -13.16 1.23
CA PHE A 373 33.19 -12.28 1.92
C PHE A 373 33.58 -10.81 1.91
N ASN A 374 34.87 -10.50 2.04
CA ASN A 374 35.33 -9.10 2.02
C ASN A 374 35.03 -8.43 0.68
N ASP A 375 35.09 -9.16 -0.43
CA ASP A 375 34.80 -8.63 -1.76
C ASP A 375 33.30 -8.33 -1.89
N ILE A 376 32.45 -9.26 -1.46
CA ILE A 376 30.99 -9.09 -1.44
C ILE A 376 30.56 -7.97 -0.48
N GLN A 377 31.18 -7.88 0.70
CA GLN A 377 30.92 -6.80 1.63
C GLN A 377 31.28 -5.45 1.02
N ASN A 378 32.47 -5.33 0.42
CA ASN A 378 32.88 -4.09 -0.23
C ASN A 378 31.94 -3.72 -1.38
N GLU A 379 31.54 -4.68 -2.22
CA GLU A 379 30.59 -4.42 -3.30
C GLU A 379 29.23 -3.96 -2.77
N ILE A 380 28.70 -4.56 -1.70
CA ILE A 380 27.45 -4.12 -1.07
C ILE A 380 27.61 -2.68 -0.54
N PHE A 381 28.70 -2.36 0.15
CA PHE A 381 28.94 -1.01 0.68
C PHE A 381 29.12 0.03 -0.44
N ASP A 382 29.79 -0.33 -1.53
CA ASP A 382 29.96 0.51 -2.72
C ASP A 382 28.64 0.71 -3.48
N MET A 383 27.76 -0.30 -3.51
CA MET A 383 26.43 -0.16 -4.09
C MET A 383 25.51 0.74 -3.26
N VAL A 384 25.62 0.69 -1.93
CA VAL A 384 24.74 1.43 -1.02
C VAL A 384 25.20 2.87 -0.80
N GLU A 385 26.52 3.10 -0.76
CA GLU A 385 27.13 4.36 -0.35
C GLU A 385 26.50 4.89 0.97
N PRO A 386 26.61 4.13 2.08
CA PRO A 386 25.91 4.47 3.32
C PRO A 386 26.47 5.76 3.93
N VAL A 387 25.61 6.52 4.62
CA VAL A 387 26.05 7.74 5.31
C VAL A 387 27.09 7.44 6.39
N ASN A 388 26.96 6.29 7.05
CA ASN A 388 27.97 5.78 7.98
C ASN A 388 28.76 4.64 7.32
N PRO A 389 30.10 4.71 7.23
CA PRO A 389 30.90 3.69 6.57
C PRO A 389 30.90 2.33 7.28
N ASN A 390 30.38 2.23 8.52
CA ASN A 390 30.40 0.99 9.30
C ASN A 390 29.10 0.19 9.23
N TYR A 391 27.98 0.79 8.78
CA TYR A 391 26.69 0.11 8.75
C TYR A 391 25.73 0.74 7.75
N ILE A 392 24.76 -0.06 7.31
CA ILE A 392 23.72 0.31 6.35
C ILE A 392 22.39 0.47 7.10
N THR A 393 21.69 1.58 6.88
CA THR A 393 20.32 1.77 7.38
C THR A 393 19.27 1.51 6.29
N LEU A 394 18.00 1.37 6.68
CA LEU A 394 16.90 1.27 5.73
C LEU A 394 16.86 2.47 4.76
N ASN A 395 17.10 3.68 5.27
CA ASN A 395 17.14 4.89 4.44
C ASN A 395 18.29 4.86 3.42
N ASP A 396 19.42 4.24 3.76
CA ASP A 396 20.53 4.08 2.82
C ASP A 396 20.14 3.11 1.68
N LEU A 397 19.49 1.98 2.00
CA LEU A 397 18.99 1.05 0.99
C LEU A 397 17.93 1.67 0.08
N ILE A 398 16.99 2.44 0.62
CA ILE A 398 15.97 3.13 -0.19
C ILE A 398 16.64 4.16 -1.11
N ARG A 399 17.64 4.90 -0.62
CA ARG A 399 18.33 5.95 -1.38
C ARG A 399 19.18 5.40 -2.52
N CYS A 400 19.80 4.23 -2.34
CA CYS A 400 20.76 3.71 -3.33
C CYS A 400 20.10 3.18 -4.61
N GLY A 401 18.81 2.85 -4.59
CA GLY A 401 18.07 2.36 -5.75
C GLY A 401 18.48 0.97 -6.27
N LYS A 402 19.34 0.24 -5.52
CA LYS A 402 19.84 -1.11 -5.85
C LYS A 402 19.49 -2.16 -4.78
N ALA A 403 18.53 -1.84 -3.91
CA ALA A 403 18.22 -2.65 -2.75
C ALA A 403 17.65 -4.04 -3.11
N ASP A 404 16.97 -4.18 -4.24
CA ASP A 404 16.50 -5.47 -4.77
C ASP A 404 17.66 -6.42 -5.04
N THR A 405 18.73 -5.93 -5.68
CA THR A 405 19.96 -6.69 -5.90
C THR A 405 20.64 -7.04 -4.59
N ILE A 406 20.85 -6.06 -3.70
CA ILE A 406 21.54 -6.26 -2.41
C ILE A 406 20.83 -7.28 -1.54
N ILE A 407 19.50 -7.20 -1.44
CA ILE A 407 18.73 -8.17 -0.67
C ILE A 407 18.86 -9.55 -1.30
N SER A 408 18.75 -9.65 -2.62
CA SER A 408 18.86 -10.94 -3.33
C SER A 408 20.22 -11.60 -3.12
N LEU A 409 21.31 -10.83 -3.10
CA LEU A 409 22.66 -11.31 -2.74
C LEU A 409 22.71 -11.94 -1.34
N LEU A 410 21.96 -11.41 -0.38
CA LEU A 410 22.00 -11.87 1.01
C LEU A 410 21.09 -13.07 1.27
N ILE A 411 20.00 -13.22 0.53
CA ILE A 411 18.91 -14.15 0.90
C ILE A 411 18.65 -15.27 -0.10
N ASP A 412 19.06 -15.13 -1.37
CA ASP A 412 18.67 -16.06 -2.44
C ASP A 412 19.85 -16.51 -3.31
N LEU A 413 20.08 -17.82 -3.41
CA LEU A 413 21.15 -18.41 -4.21
C LEU A 413 21.02 -18.07 -5.70
N GLN A 414 19.80 -18.06 -6.24
CA GLN A 414 19.57 -17.75 -7.64
C GLN A 414 19.86 -16.26 -7.91
N GLY A 415 19.37 -15.37 -7.05
CA GLY A 415 19.68 -13.95 -7.08
C GLY A 415 21.18 -13.67 -6.99
N PHE A 416 21.90 -14.38 -6.12
CA PHE A 416 23.35 -14.33 -6.04
C PHE A 416 24.01 -14.73 -7.35
N TRP A 417 23.64 -15.89 -7.88
CA TRP A 417 24.21 -16.42 -9.12
C TRP A 417 23.98 -15.53 -10.34
N SER A 418 22.77 -14.97 -10.47
CA SER A 418 22.42 -14.05 -11.55
C SER A 418 23.25 -12.77 -11.50
N HIS A 419 23.59 -12.29 -10.30
CA HIS A 419 24.42 -11.12 -10.12
C HIS A 419 25.88 -11.37 -10.48
N GLU A 420 26.48 -12.45 -9.95
CA GLU A 420 27.88 -12.80 -10.23
C GLU A 420 28.13 -13.05 -11.72
N ASN A 421 27.16 -13.66 -12.41
CA ASN A 421 27.27 -13.97 -13.83
C ASN A 421 26.70 -12.88 -14.75
N ARG A 422 26.39 -11.68 -14.23
CA ARG A 422 25.78 -10.58 -15.01
C ARG A 422 26.56 -10.25 -16.28
N GLU A 423 27.89 -10.34 -16.26
CA GLU A 423 28.75 -10.05 -17.40
C GLU A 423 28.60 -11.09 -18.52
N MET A 424 28.39 -12.37 -18.19
CA MET A 424 28.15 -13.42 -19.17
C MET A 424 26.81 -13.20 -19.90
N PHE A 425 25.77 -12.79 -19.17
CA PHE A 425 24.45 -12.49 -19.74
C PHE A 425 24.40 -11.17 -20.54
N MET A 426 25.26 -10.19 -20.23
CA MET A 426 25.38 -8.96 -21.02
C MET A 426 26.06 -9.20 -22.38
N THR A 427 26.82 -10.29 -22.53
CA THR A 427 27.54 -10.61 -23.77
C THR A 427 26.68 -11.39 -24.79
N GLU A 428 25.48 -11.84 -24.40
CA GLU A 428 24.55 -12.59 -25.28
C GLU A 428 23.50 -11.71 -25.98
N LEU A 429 23.47 -10.40 -25.71
CA LEU A 429 22.70 -9.45 -26.53
C LEU A 429 23.51 -9.16 -27.81
N PRO A 430 23.00 -9.47 -29.01
CA PRO A 430 23.66 -9.02 -30.24
C PRO A 430 23.70 -7.49 -30.23
N ASP A 431 24.86 -6.91 -30.54
CA ASP A 431 25.00 -5.49 -30.81
C ASP A 431 23.88 -5.03 -31.76
N GLU A 432 22.94 -4.23 -31.27
CA GLU A 432 21.98 -3.47 -32.10
C GLU A 432 22.68 -2.34 -32.90
N ALA A 433 23.94 -2.54 -33.28
CA ALA A 433 24.71 -1.68 -34.16
C ALA A 433 24.79 -2.20 -35.61
N GLU A 434 24.20 -3.37 -35.91
CA GLU A 434 24.02 -3.87 -37.28
C GLU A 434 22.58 -4.36 -37.53
N LEU A 435 21.60 -3.45 -37.54
CA LEU A 435 20.35 -3.62 -38.30
C LEU A 435 19.79 -2.27 -38.79
#